data_AF-A0A2D9H272-F1
#
_entry.id   AF-A0A2D9H272-F1
#
_cell.length_a   1.000
_cell.length_b   1.000
_cell.length_c   1.000
_cell.angle_alpha   90.00
_cell.angle_beta   90.00
_cell.angle_gamma   90.00
#
_symmetry.space_group_name_H-M   'P 1'
#
loop_
_entity.id
_entity.type
_entity.pdbx_description
1 polymer ?
#
loop_
_entity_poly.entity_id
_entity_poly.type
_entity_poly.pdbx_seq_one_letter_code
_entity_poly.pdbx_strand_id
1 'polypeptide(L)'
;MLGAAGVLLTAYGVWLLLSRQDLERNLDVALWLAGGVLVHDVLLGSVVIVVSLLATRLLPAVARPAAGAGLVVLGSLTLLAVPFLGGFGRENAPDNPTLLDRDYTAGYLVLVATVIIVVVLPVLLHSLRARREQR
;
A
#
# COMPACT_ATOMS: atom_id res chain seq x y z
N MET A 1 27.92 -4.36 -1.88
CA MET A 1 27.44 -5.35 -2.86
C MET A 1 25.95 -5.17 -3.19
N LEU A 2 25.04 -5.15 -2.21
CA LEU A 2 23.59 -4.98 -2.47
C LEU A 2 23.23 -3.70 -3.24
N GLY A 3 23.82 -2.55 -2.88
CA GLY A 3 23.55 -1.30 -3.61
C GLY A 3 23.97 -1.34 -5.08
N ALA A 4 25.17 -1.87 -5.37
CA ALA A 4 25.65 -2.03 -6.74
C ALA A 4 24.78 -3.02 -7.53
N ALA A 5 24.39 -4.14 -6.91
CA ALA A 5 23.47 -5.09 -7.53
C ALA A 5 22.10 -4.45 -7.83
N GLY A 6 21.56 -3.66 -6.91
CA GLY A 6 20.31 -2.90 -7.12
C GLY A 6 20.41 -1.96 -8.31
N VAL A 7 21.48 -1.15 -8.38
CA VAL A 7 21.71 -0.23 -9.52
C VAL A 7 21.82 -1.00 -10.83
N LEU A 8 22.56 -2.11 -10.88
CA LEU A 8 22.70 -2.93 -12.09
C LEU A 8 21.37 -3.53 -12.53
N LEU A 9 20.56 -4.04 -11.59
CA LEU A 9 19.24 -4.59 -11.88
C LEU A 9 18.26 -3.52 -12.38
N THR A 10 18.27 -2.32 -11.77
CA THR A 10 17.45 -1.19 -12.24
C THR A 10 17.88 -0.76 -13.63
N ALA A 11 19.18 -0.61 -13.90
CA ALA A 11 19.69 -0.25 -15.22
C ALA A 11 19.31 -1.29 -16.28
N TYR A 12 19.40 -2.58 -15.94
CA TYR A 12 18.97 -3.66 -16.83
C TYR A 12 17.47 -3.64 -17.11
N GLY A 13 16.64 -3.38 -16.09
CA GLY A 13 15.19 -3.22 -16.25
C GLY A 13 14.81 -2.03 -17.12
N VAL A 14 15.48 -0.88 -16.94
CA VAL A 14 15.30 0.31 -17.80
C VAL A 14 15.73 0.00 -19.24
N TRP A 15 16.85 -0.69 -19.43
CA TRP A 15 17.30 -1.11 -20.76
C TRP A 15 16.28 -2.04 -21.44
N LEU A 16 15.72 -3.01 -20.72
CA LEU A 16 14.65 -3.88 -21.22
C LEU A 16 13.40 -3.09 -21.59
N LEU A 17 12.96 -2.16 -20.75
CA LEU A 17 11.79 -1.32 -21.00
C LEU A 17 11.96 -0.53 -22.31
N LEU A 18 13.09 0.16 -22.47
CA LEU A 18 13.37 1.00 -23.64
C LEU A 18 13.67 0.21 -24.92
N SER A 19 14.20 -1.01 -24.81
CA SER A 19 14.58 -1.83 -25.98
C SER A 19 13.49 -2.76 -26.49
N ARG A 20 12.45 -3.03 -25.68
CA ARG A 20 11.40 -4.02 -26.01
C ARG A 20 10.01 -3.42 -26.22
N GLN A 21 9.82 -2.13 -25.96
CA GLN A 21 8.52 -1.47 -26.01
C GLN A 21 8.60 -0.18 -26.83
N ASP A 22 7.50 0.18 -27.48
CA ASP A 22 7.38 1.45 -28.20
C ASP A 22 7.19 2.63 -27.24
N LEU A 23 7.36 3.85 -27.76
CA LEU A 23 7.32 5.08 -26.96
C LEU A 23 6.02 5.24 -26.18
N GLU A 24 4.87 4.96 -26.78
CA GLU A 24 3.56 5.10 -26.12
C GLU A 24 3.44 4.22 -24.88
N ARG A 25 3.83 2.95 -24.97
CA ARG A 25 3.86 2.03 -23.83
C ARG A 25 4.83 2.46 -22.74
N ASN A 26 5.99 2.99 -23.13
CA ASN A 26 6.94 3.52 -22.16
C ASN A 26 6.38 4.73 -21.41
N LEU A 27 5.60 5.59 -22.10
CA LEU A 27 4.90 6.70 -21.47
C LEU A 27 3.80 6.21 -20.52
N ASP A 28 3.04 5.17 -20.88
CA ASP A 28 2.05 4.56 -19.98
C ASP A 28 2.70 4.06 -18.68
N VAL A 29 3.84 3.37 -18.78
CA VAL A 29 4.61 2.92 -17.62
C VAL A 29 5.09 4.11 -16.78
N ALA A 30 5.63 5.15 -17.42
CA ALA A 30 6.08 6.36 -16.72
C ALA A 30 4.93 7.07 -15.99
N LEU A 31 3.77 7.20 -16.64
CA LEU A 31 2.55 7.77 -16.05
C LEU A 31 2.03 6.91 -14.90
N TRP A 32 2.08 5.59 -15.02
CA TRP A 32 1.67 4.68 -13.96
C TRP A 32 2.60 4.80 -12.74
N LEU A 33 3.92 4.86 -12.94
CA LEU A 33 4.90 5.06 -11.87
C LEU A 33 4.70 6.42 -11.18
N ALA A 34 4.58 7.50 -11.97
CA ALA A 34 4.35 8.84 -11.43
C ALA A 34 3.01 8.95 -10.71
N GLY A 35 1.95 8.41 -11.31
CA GLY A 35 0.61 8.37 -10.72
C GLY A 35 0.59 7.61 -9.40
N GLY A 36 1.26 6.46 -9.33
CA GLY A 36 1.41 5.68 -8.09
C GLY A 36 2.08 6.47 -6.97
N VAL A 37 3.19 7.15 -7.26
CA VAL A 37 3.88 8.01 -6.29
C VAL A 37 2.98 9.15 -5.82
N LEU A 38 2.29 9.84 -6.73
CA LEU A 38 1.41 10.94 -6.37
C LEU A 38 0.23 10.47 -5.50
N VAL A 39 -0.42 9.36 -5.87
CA VAL A 39 -1.53 8.79 -5.10
C VAL A 39 -1.07 8.32 -3.73
N HIS A 40 0.12 7.74 -3.62
CA HIS A 40 0.64 7.28 -2.33
C HIS A 40 1.12 8.43 -1.44
N ASP A 41 2.00 9.29 -1.95
CA ASP A 41 2.68 10.27 -1.10
C ASP A 41 1.84 11.52 -0.88
N VAL A 42 1.14 11.99 -1.92
CA VAL A 42 0.31 13.19 -1.81
C VAL A 42 -1.05 12.84 -1.23
N LEU A 43 -1.78 11.91 -1.85
CA LEU A 43 -3.15 11.61 -1.40
C LEU A 43 -3.14 10.82 -0.08
N LEU A 44 -2.53 9.62 -0.05
CA LEU A 44 -2.52 8.83 1.19
C LEU A 44 -1.70 9.53 2.27
N GLY A 45 -0.55 10.12 1.97
CA GLY A 45 0.21 10.90 2.95
C GLY A 45 -0.63 12.03 3.58
N SER A 46 -1.38 12.79 2.78
CA SER A 46 -2.28 13.83 3.31
C SER A 46 -3.40 13.24 4.19
N VAL A 47 -4.02 12.14 3.77
CA VAL A 47 -5.03 11.45 4.57
C VAL A 47 -4.44 10.96 5.90
N VAL A 48 -3.24 10.37 5.87
CA VAL A 48 -2.53 9.91 7.07
C VAL A 48 -2.30 11.05 8.04
N ILE A 49 -1.83 12.20 7.55
CA ILE A 49 -1.60 13.39 8.38
C ILE A 49 -2.92 13.86 9.00
N VAL A 50 -3.96 14.07 8.19
CA VAL A 50 -5.26 14.58 8.67
C VAL A 50 -5.87 13.64 9.72
N VAL A 51 -5.91 12.34 9.44
CA VAL A 51 -6.48 11.35 10.37
C VAL A 51 -5.63 11.23 11.64
N SER A 52 -4.30 11.28 11.52
CA SER A 52 -3.42 11.25 12.70
C SER A 52 -3.59 12.49 13.57
N LEU A 53 -3.77 13.67 12.96
CA LEU A 53 -4.10 14.90 13.68
C LEU A 53 -5.45 14.79 14.39
N LEU A 54 -6.49 14.27 13.73
CA LEU A 54 -7.79 14.02 14.36
C LEU A 54 -7.69 13.01 15.50
N ALA A 55 -6.89 11.96 15.34
CA ALA A 55 -6.60 10.97 16.38
C ALA A 55 -5.96 11.59 17.62
N THR A 56 -5.24 12.72 17.52
CA THR A 56 -4.74 13.42 18.71
C THR A 56 -5.86 13.98 19.60
N ARG A 57 -7.02 14.31 19.01
CA ARG A 57 -8.18 14.82 19.74
C ARG A 57 -9.16 13.73 20.16
N LEU A 58 -9.30 12.69 19.32
CA LEU A 58 -10.32 11.66 19.49
C LEU A 58 -9.82 10.41 20.24
N LEU A 59 -8.52 10.10 20.16
CA LEU A 59 -7.97 8.88 20.73
C LEU A 59 -7.10 9.15 21.97
N PRO A 60 -7.19 8.25 22.98
CA PRO A 60 -6.24 8.22 24.08
C PRO A 60 -4.80 8.12 23.56
N ALA A 61 -3.86 8.76 24.26
CA ALA A 61 -2.46 8.81 23.85
C ALA A 61 -1.77 7.43 23.77
N VAL A 62 -2.41 6.35 24.23
CA VAL A 62 -1.94 4.97 24.08
C VAL A 62 -2.34 4.32 22.75
N ALA A 63 -3.43 4.78 22.13
CA ALA A 63 -3.95 4.20 20.88
C ALA A 63 -3.39 4.89 19.62
N ARG A 64 -2.83 6.09 19.76
CA ARG A 64 -2.34 6.90 18.62
C ARG A 64 -1.26 6.20 17.78
N PRO A 65 -0.22 5.53 18.34
CA PRO A 65 0.78 4.85 17.53
C PRO A 65 0.18 3.70 16.72
N ALA A 66 -0.73 2.92 17.31
CA ALA A 66 -1.41 1.81 16.64
C ALA A 66 -2.32 2.30 15.51
N ALA A 67 -3.04 3.40 15.73
CA ALA A 67 -3.85 4.04 14.70
C ALA A 67 -3.00 4.52 13.52
N GLY A 68 -1.86 5.16 13.78
CA GLY A 68 -0.93 5.60 12.73
C GLY A 68 -0.34 4.43 11.94
N ALA A 69 0.18 3.41 12.63
CA ALA A 69 0.74 2.22 11.98
C ALA A 69 -0.32 1.48 11.15
N GLY A 70 -1.52 1.30 11.70
CA GLY A 70 -2.64 0.69 11.00
C GLY A 70 -3.04 1.47 9.76
N LEU A 71 -3.15 2.78 9.85
CA LEU A 71 -3.55 3.64 8.73
C LEU A 71 -2.52 3.63 7.59
N VAL A 72 -1.22 3.68 7.90
CA VAL A 72 -0.16 3.60 6.89
C VAL A 72 -0.21 2.24 6.19
N VAL A 73 -0.19 1.14 6.95
CA VAL A 73 -0.11 -0.20 6.36
C VAL A 73 -1.41 -0.57 5.63
N LEU A 74 -2.56 -0.42 6.28
CA LEU A 74 -3.85 -0.71 5.64
C LEU A 74 -4.10 0.26 4.49
N GLY A 75 -3.86 1.56 4.66
CA GLY A 75 -4.07 2.55 3.61
C GLY A 75 -3.29 2.23 2.33
N SER A 76 -2.00 1.92 2.44
CA SER A 76 -1.18 1.54 1.28
C SER A 76 -1.69 0.24 0.63
N LEU A 77 -2.05 -0.77 1.44
CA LEU A 77 -2.59 -2.03 0.93
C LEU A 77 -3.98 -1.88 0.31
N THR A 78 -4.81 -0.99 0.83
CA THR A 78 -6.11 -0.64 0.26
C THR A 78 -5.93 0.00 -1.11
N LEU A 79 -5.04 0.99 -1.24
CA LEU A 79 -4.73 1.60 -2.54
C LEU A 79 -4.30 0.56 -3.56
N LEU A 80 -3.44 -0.38 -3.16
CA LEU A 80 -3.03 -1.49 -4.01
C LEU A 80 -4.20 -2.43 -4.37
N ALA A 81 -5.15 -2.64 -3.44
CA ALA A 81 -6.30 -3.51 -3.64
C ALA A 81 -7.40 -2.90 -4.51
N VAL A 82 -7.46 -1.57 -4.64
CA VAL A 82 -8.52 -0.86 -5.39
C VAL A 82 -8.76 -1.45 -6.78
N PRO A 83 -7.74 -1.71 -7.63
CA PRO A 83 -7.99 -2.24 -8.96
C PRO A 83 -8.60 -3.63 -8.98
N PHE A 84 -8.23 -4.47 -8.02
CA PHE A 84 -8.74 -5.83 -7.91
C PHE A 84 -10.17 -5.86 -7.39
N LEU A 85 -10.47 -5.02 -6.39
CA LEU A 85 -11.82 -4.88 -5.84
C LEU A 85 -12.78 -4.24 -6.86
N GLY A 86 -12.30 -3.27 -7.63
CA GLY A 86 -13.05 -2.63 -8.71
C GLY A 86 -13.16 -3.47 -9.98
N GLY A 87 -12.38 -4.55 -10.09
CA GLY A 87 -12.35 -5.39 -11.29
C GLY A 87 -11.78 -4.69 -12.52
N PHE A 88 -10.98 -3.63 -12.33
CA PHE A 88 -10.43 -2.84 -13.43
C PHE A 88 -9.51 -3.71 -14.30
N GLY A 89 -9.70 -3.60 -15.61
CA GLY A 89 -8.91 -4.35 -16.59
C GLY A 89 -9.48 -5.71 -16.96
N ARG A 90 -10.61 -6.13 -16.37
CA ARG A 90 -11.34 -7.31 -16.84
C ARG A 90 -11.80 -7.13 -18.29
N GLU A 91 -12.19 -5.92 -18.67
CA GLU A 91 -12.56 -5.59 -20.05
C GLU A 91 -11.40 -5.70 -21.05
N ASN A 92 -10.14 -5.67 -20.59
CA ASN A 92 -8.96 -5.69 -21.47
C ASN A 92 -8.58 -7.10 -21.94
N ALA A 93 -9.17 -8.15 -21.37
CA ALA A 93 -8.93 -9.54 -21.80
C ALA A 93 -10.20 -10.39 -21.66
N PRO A 94 -11.23 -10.15 -22.49
CA PRO A 94 -12.53 -10.83 -22.38
C PRO A 94 -12.43 -12.35 -22.58
N ASP A 95 -11.42 -12.81 -23.33
CA ASP A 95 -11.19 -14.22 -23.61
C ASP A 95 -10.38 -14.94 -22.53
N ASN A 96 -9.96 -14.25 -21.46
CA ASN A 96 -9.23 -14.86 -20.35
C ASN A 96 -10.14 -15.04 -19.12
N PRO A 97 -10.76 -16.23 -18.95
CA PRO A 97 -11.70 -16.47 -17.87
C PRO A 97 -11.04 -16.54 -16.47
N THR A 98 -9.71 -16.67 -16.41
CA THR A 98 -8.95 -16.68 -15.14
C THR A 98 -8.55 -15.27 -14.69
N LEU A 99 -8.83 -14.25 -15.50
CA LEU A 99 -8.52 -12.88 -15.15
C LEU A 99 -9.52 -12.36 -14.11
N LEU A 100 -9.01 -12.02 -12.92
CA LEU A 100 -9.80 -11.48 -11.82
C LEU A 100 -10.98 -12.40 -11.42
N ASP A 101 -10.74 -13.71 -11.39
CA ASP A 101 -11.73 -14.76 -11.10
C ASP A 101 -11.92 -15.05 -9.60
N ARG A 102 -10.99 -14.62 -8.77
CA ARG A 102 -11.00 -14.85 -7.31
C ARG A 102 -11.94 -13.88 -6.59
N ASP A 103 -12.43 -14.31 -5.43
CA ASP A 103 -13.10 -13.43 -4.47
C ASP A 103 -12.08 -12.49 -3.79
N TYR A 104 -11.81 -11.36 -4.45
CA TYR A 104 -10.90 -10.34 -3.95
C TYR A 104 -11.45 -9.61 -2.72
N THR A 105 -12.77 -9.59 -2.53
CA THR A 105 -13.38 -9.01 -1.32
C THR A 105 -13.03 -9.86 -0.11
N ALA A 106 -13.24 -11.17 -0.18
CA ALA A 106 -12.85 -12.08 0.88
C ALA A 106 -11.34 -12.04 1.14
N GLY A 107 -10.52 -12.07 0.08
CA GLY A 107 -9.06 -11.96 0.19
C GLY A 107 -8.63 -10.66 0.87
N TYR A 108 -9.26 -9.54 0.52
CA TYR A 108 -8.98 -8.24 1.13
C TYR A 108 -9.40 -8.17 2.60
N LEU A 109 -10.56 -8.74 2.98
CA LEU A 109 -10.97 -8.81 4.38
C LEU A 109 -10.02 -9.66 5.22
N VAL A 110 -9.51 -10.77 4.67
CA VAL A 110 -8.46 -11.58 5.32
C VAL A 110 -7.17 -10.79 5.49
N LEU A 111 -6.78 -10.01 4.47
CA LEU A 111 -5.63 -9.11 4.55
C LEU A 111 -5.82 -8.06 5.65
N VAL A 112 -6.99 -7.42 5.72
CA VAL A 112 -7.33 -6.45 6.77
C VAL A 112 -7.22 -7.08 8.16
N ALA A 113 -7.82 -8.26 8.35
CA ALA A 113 -7.74 -8.99 9.61
C ALA A 113 -6.29 -9.32 9.99
N THR A 114 -5.48 -9.74 9.01
CA THR A 114 -4.06 -10.05 9.22
C THR A 114 -3.28 -8.82 9.66
N VAL A 115 -3.49 -7.66 9.03
CA VAL A 115 -2.81 -6.43 9.44
C VAL A 115 -3.24 -5.96 10.83
N ILE A 116 -4.53 -6.11 11.17
CA ILE A 116 -5.00 -5.83 12.53
C ILE A 116 -4.25 -6.71 13.53
N ILE A 117 -4.11 -8.01 13.24
CA ILE A 117 -3.46 -8.98 14.14
C ILE A 117 -1.95 -8.78 14.24
N VAL A 118 -1.27 -8.52 13.12
CA VAL A 118 0.20 -8.54 13.05
C VAL A 118 0.81 -7.14 13.27
N VAL A 119 0.07 -6.08 12.98
CA VAL A 119 0.58 -4.70 13.09
C VAL A 119 -0.14 -3.93 14.19
N VAL A 120 -1.47 -3.81 14.10
CA VAL A 120 -2.22 -2.89 14.97
C VAL A 120 -2.23 -3.39 16.42
N LEU A 121 -2.57 -4.66 16.64
CA LEU A 121 -2.63 -5.25 17.98
C LEU A 121 -1.27 -5.22 18.70
N PRO A 122 -0.15 -5.65 18.10
CA PRO A 122 1.16 -5.60 18.77
C PRO A 122 1.59 -4.19 19.14
N VAL A 123 1.39 -3.20 18.25
CA VAL A 123 1.72 -1.79 18.54
C VAL A 123 0.86 -1.25 19.68
N LEU A 124 -0.44 -1.59 19.70
CA LEU A 124 -1.34 -1.20 20.78
C LEU A 124 -0.94 -1.85 22.11
N LEU A 125 -0.68 -3.15 22.11
CA LEU A 125 -0.28 -3.90 23.31
C LEU A 125 1.06 -3.39 23.87
N HIS A 126 2.03 -3.09 23.00
CA HIS A 126 3.29 -2.49 23.40
C HIS A 126 3.07 -1.12 24.05
N SER A 127 2.25 -0.27 23.43
CA SER A 127 1.91 1.06 23.96
C SER A 127 1.22 0.97 25.32
N LEU A 128 0.35 -0.02 25.52
CA LEU A 128 -0.35 -0.28 26.79
C LEU A 128 0.62 -0.73 27.89
N ARG A 129 1.58 -1.60 27.56
CA ARG A 129 2.60 -2.10 28.52
C ARG A 129 3.53 -0.97 28.98
N ALA A 130 4.06 -0.18 28.03
CA ALA A 130 4.95 0.93 28.34
C ALA A 130 4.32 1.98 29.28
N ARG A 131 3.01 2.23 29.17
CA ARG A 131 2.31 3.13 30.10
C ARG A 131 2.12 2.57 31.50
N ARG A 132 2.08 1.24 31.66
CA ARG A 132 1.94 0.61 32.98
C ARG A 132 3.25 0.66 33.77
N GLU A 133 4.38 0.53 33.10
CA GLU A 133 5.72 0.60 33.72
C GLU A 133 6.11 2.00 34.19
N GLN A 134 5.46 3.04 33.65
CA GLN A 134 5.69 4.44 34.00
C GLN A 134 4.81 4.95 35.15
N ARG A 135 3.87 4.13 35.66
CA ARG A 135 3.01 4.45 36.80
C ARG A 135 3.50 3.73 38.04
#